data_AF-W4LZW8-F1
#
_entry.id   AF-W4LZW8-F1
#
_cell.length_a   1.000
_cell.length_b   1.000
_cell.length_c   1.000
_cell.angle_alpha   90.00
_cell.angle_beta   90.00
_cell.angle_gamma   90.00
#
_symmetry.space_group_name_H-M   'P 1'
#
loop_
_entity.id
_entity.type
_entity.pdbx_description
1 polymer ?
#
loop_
_entity_poly.entity_id
_entity_poly.type
_entity_poly.pdbx_seq_one_letter_code
_entity_poly.pdbx_strand_id
1 'polypeptide(L)'
;MTSTPALPSEKAKPHDFDPLTFFDVSYIYGVMANTARKQREWQQREDLILGVARQMLLEGGYLGLNMDRIAEALEYSKGTIYQHFSCKEEVLSAICTQSLAQMADLFAQGNTFSGRTRERMMAIGFRAHA
;
A
#
# COMPACT_ATOMS: atom_id res chain seq x y z
N MET A 1 -33.27 48.61 21.35
CA MET A 1 -33.24 49.08 19.96
C MET A 1 -31.90 49.81 19.78
N THR A 2 -30.81 49.05 19.66
CA THR A 2 -30.21 48.52 18.42
C THR A 2 -29.39 49.57 17.66
N SER A 3 -28.08 49.31 17.61
CA SER A 3 -27.18 49.52 16.45
C SER A 3 -26.76 50.96 16.13
N THR A 4 -25.49 51.33 15.91
CA THR A 4 -24.18 50.64 15.86
C THR A 4 -23.12 51.75 15.96
N PRO A 5 -21.93 51.52 16.53
CA PRO A 5 -20.75 52.17 15.95
C PRO A 5 -19.59 51.20 15.65
N ALA A 6 -19.11 51.35 14.42
CA ALA A 6 -17.78 51.11 13.85
C ALA A 6 -16.84 50.07 14.51
N LEU A 7 -16.44 49.07 13.71
CA LEU A 7 -15.21 48.31 13.90
C LEU A 7 -14.00 49.26 13.95
N PRO A 8 -13.09 49.13 14.94
CA PRO A 8 -11.78 49.74 14.82
C PRO A 8 -10.98 48.97 13.78
N SER A 9 -10.62 49.65 12.69
CA SER A 9 -9.58 49.21 11.77
C SER A 9 -8.22 49.33 12.48
N GLU A 10 -7.81 48.30 13.21
CA GLU A 10 -6.47 48.24 13.78
C GLU A 10 -5.61 47.30 12.96
N LYS A 11 -4.75 47.92 12.17
CA LYS A 11 -3.76 47.29 11.29
C LYS A 11 -2.90 46.32 12.10
N ALA A 12 -3.06 45.02 11.87
CA ALA A 12 -2.11 44.02 12.35
C ALA A 12 -0.71 44.39 11.83
N LYS A 13 0.24 44.60 12.75
CA LYS A 13 1.59 45.06 12.45
C LYS A 13 2.33 44.05 11.55
N PRO A 14 2.94 44.48 10.44
CA PRO A 14 3.60 43.58 9.50
C PRO A 14 5.07 43.36 9.89
N HIS A 15 5.36 42.71 11.02
CA HIS A 15 6.75 42.40 11.39
C HIS A 15 7.03 41.07 12.09
N ASP A 16 6.03 40.21 12.36
CA ASP A 16 6.26 38.89 12.97
C ASP A 16 5.72 37.72 12.12
N PHE A 17 5.87 37.80 10.79
CA PHE A 17 5.67 36.62 9.93
C PHE A 17 7.03 35.92 9.79
N ASP A 18 7.40 35.12 10.78
CA ASP A 18 8.59 34.27 10.72
C ASP A 18 8.27 32.98 9.94
N PRO A 19 8.75 32.83 8.68
CA PRO A 19 8.46 31.66 7.86
C PRO A 19 9.07 30.37 8.41
N LEU A 20 9.98 30.44 9.40
CA LEU A 20 10.64 29.27 10.00
C LEU A 20 9.83 28.65 11.16
N THR A 21 8.80 29.32 11.67
CA THR A 21 7.85 28.75 12.65
C THR A 21 6.55 28.27 12.01
N PHE A 22 6.25 28.70 10.77
CA PHE A 22 5.08 28.26 10.00
C PHE A 22 5.18 26.81 9.48
N PHE A 23 6.39 26.24 9.45
CA PHE A 23 6.59 24.80 9.22
C PHE A 23 6.31 24.04 10.52
N ASP A 24 5.06 24.12 10.99
CA ASP A 24 4.61 23.47 12.20
C ASP A 24 4.90 21.97 12.11
N VAL A 25 5.82 21.52 12.96
CA VAL A 25 6.28 20.14 12.99
C VAL A 25 5.12 19.19 13.26
N SER A 26 4.12 19.60 14.05
CA SER A 26 2.89 18.85 14.31
C SER A 26 2.00 18.74 13.06
N TYR A 27 1.92 19.76 12.21
CA TYR A 27 1.25 19.68 10.90
C TYR A 27 1.94 18.68 9.98
N ILE A 28 3.28 18.70 9.89
CA ILE A 28 4.04 17.74 9.06
C ILE A 28 3.88 16.32 9.61
N TYR A 29 3.98 16.12 10.92
CA TYR A 29 3.72 14.82 11.54
C TYR A 29 2.28 14.36 11.29
N GLY A 30 1.28 15.25 11.36
CA GLY A 30 -0.11 14.95 11.06
C GLY A 30 -0.33 14.54 9.61
N VAL A 31 0.26 15.28 8.65
CA VAL A 31 0.22 14.96 7.21
C VAL A 31 0.94 13.65 6.92
N MET A 32 2.12 13.42 7.49
CA MET A 32 2.86 12.16 7.34
C MET A 32 2.12 10.98 7.97
N ALA A 33 1.51 11.14 9.15
CA ALA A 33 0.74 10.10 9.81
C ALA A 33 -0.52 9.72 9.01
N ASN A 34 -1.23 10.72 8.46
CA ASN A 34 -2.39 10.49 7.59
C ASN A 34 -1.97 9.80 6.28
N THR A 35 -0.87 10.26 5.66
CA THR A 35 -0.31 9.65 4.45
C THR A 35 0.12 8.20 4.70
N ALA A 36 0.76 7.92 5.84
CA ALA A 36 1.17 6.56 6.20
C ALA A 36 -0.02 5.64 6.47
N ARG A 37 -1.10 6.15 7.10
CA ARG A 37 -2.35 5.39 7.25
C ARG A 37 -2.98 5.08 5.90
N LYS A 38 -3.13 6.09 5.04
CA LYS A 38 -3.68 5.94 3.69
C LYS A 38 -2.85 4.98 2.85
N GLN A 39 -1.52 5.03 2.96
CA GLN A 39 -0.62 4.10 2.28
C GLN A 39 -0.81 2.66 2.77
N ARG A 40 -0.97 2.45 4.08
CA ARG A 40 -1.26 1.11 4.62
C ARG A 40 -2.60 0.58 4.11
N GLU A 41 -3.64 1.41 4.12
CA GLU A 41 -4.97 1.04 3.60
C GLU A 41 -4.90 0.73 2.08
N TRP A 42 -4.09 1.49 1.33
CA TRP A 42 -3.83 1.25 -0.08
C TRP A 42 -3.14 -0.11 -0.31
N GLN A 43 -2.07 -0.38 0.43
CA GLN A 43 -1.32 -1.63 0.33
C GLN A 43 -2.16 -2.84 0.72
N GLN A 44 -2.95 -2.72 1.80
CA GLN A 44 -3.86 -3.77 2.24
C GLN A 44 -4.90 -4.12 1.16
N ARG A 45 -5.42 -3.12 0.44
CA ARG A 45 -6.32 -3.37 -0.69
C ARG A 45 -5.61 -4.06 -1.84
N GLU A 46 -4.41 -3.64 -2.21
CA GLU A 46 -3.62 -4.34 -3.23
C GLU A 46 -3.40 -5.81 -2.85
N ASP A 47 -3.06 -6.09 -1.59
CA ASP A 47 -2.85 -7.47 -1.12
C ASP A 47 -4.14 -8.32 -1.21
N LEU A 48 -5.31 -7.75 -0.90
CA LEU A 48 -6.61 -8.41 -1.08
C LEU A 48 -6.90 -8.71 -2.56
N ILE A 49 -6.68 -7.72 -3.43
CA ILE A 49 -6.84 -7.85 -4.89
C ILE A 49 -5.94 -8.97 -5.43
N LEU A 50 -4.66 -8.95 -5.06
CA LEU A 50 -3.68 -9.94 -5.50
C LEU A 50 -3.97 -11.33 -4.91
N GLY A 51 -4.56 -11.41 -3.71
CA GLY A 51 -5.02 -12.66 -3.11
C GLY A 51 -6.11 -13.35 -3.93
N VAL A 52 -7.16 -12.62 -4.30
CA VAL A 52 -8.24 -13.14 -5.15
C VAL A 52 -7.74 -13.49 -6.55
N ALA A 53 -6.93 -12.61 -7.16
CA ALA A 53 -6.35 -12.83 -8.47
C ALA A 53 -5.45 -14.09 -8.52
N ARG A 54 -4.69 -14.37 -7.45
CA ARG A 54 -3.91 -15.61 -7.32
C ARG A 54 -4.81 -16.86 -7.39
N GLN A 55 -5.96 -16.86 -6.69
CA GLN A 55 -6.88 -18.00 -6.77
C GLN A 55 -7.42 -18.20 -8.19
N MET A 56 -7.84 -17.12 -8.85
CA MET A 56 -8.31 -17.20 -10.24
C MET A 56 -7.24 -17.72 -11.19
N LEU A 57 -5.97 -17.34 -10.99
CA LEU A 57 -4.84 -17.86 -11.76
C LEU A 57 -4.61 -19.35 -11.52
N LEU A 58 -4.74 -19.84 -10.27
CA LEU A 58 -4.59 -21.26 -9.96
C LEU A 58 -5.71 -22.10 -10.58
N GLU A 59 -6.94 -21.59 -10.61
CA GLU A 59 -8.11 -22.31 -11.14
C GLU A 59 -8.20 -22.28 -12.67
N GLY A 60 -7.96 -21.12 -13.28
CA GLY A 60 -8.25 -20.88 -14.71
C GLY A 60 -7.07 -20.36 -15.51
N GLY A 61 -5.89 -20.27 -14.91
CA GLY A 61 -4.71 -19.68 -15.53
C GLY A 61 -4.93 -18.22 -15.95
N TYR A 62 -4.11 -17.76 -16.89
CA TYR A 62 -4.15 -16.38 -17.36
C TYR A 62 -5.48 -15.96 -18.02
N LEU A 63 -6.16 -16.92 -18.67
CA LEU A 63 -7.44 -16.66 -19.32
C LEU A 63 -8.59 -16.56 -18.30
N GLY A 64 -8.47 -17.26 -17.16
CA GLY A 64 -9.42 -17.16 -16.04
C GLY A 64 -9.33 -15.88 -15.23
N LEU A 65 -8.19 -15.16 -15.31
CA LEU A 65 -7.99 -13.88 -14.63
C LEU A 65 -8.86 -12.77 -15.26
N ASN A 66 -9.77 -12.22 -14.46
CA ASN A 66 -10.74 -11.22 -14.90
C ASN A 66 -10.94 -10.12 -13.85
N MET A 67 -10.75 -8.87 -14.26
CA MET A 67 -10.85 -7.68 -13.40
C MET A 67 -12.24 -7.48 -12.78
N ASP A 68 -13.30 -7.75 -13.54
CA ASP A 68 -14.67 -7.62 -13.07
C ASP A 68 -14.99 -8.66 -11.99
N ARG A 69 -14.56 -9.91 -12.20
CA ARG A 69 -14.74 -10.97 -11.22
C ARG A 69 -13.98 -10.69 -9.93
N ILE A 70 -12.81 -10.03 -10.02
CA ILE A 70 -12.07 -9.60 -8.82
C ILE A 70 -12.86 -8.54 -8.05
N ALA A 71 -13.43 -7.56 -8.76
CA ALA A 71 -14.28 -6.52 -8.15
C ALA A 71 -15.49 -7.14 -7.43
N GLU A 72 -16.18 -8.07 -8.10
CA GLU A 72 -17.32 -8.81 -7.55
C GLU A 72 -16.95 -9.62 -6.30
N ALA A 73 -15.84 -10.37 -6.36
CA ALA A 73 -15.39 -11.22 -5.26
C ALA A 73 -14.99 -10.43 -4.00
N LEU A 74 -14.57 -9.17 -4.16
CA LEU A 74 -14.19 -8.28 -3.05
C LEU A 74 -15.30 -7.29 -2.66
N GLU A 75 -16.47 -7.35 -3.31
CA GLU A 75 -17.56 -6.39 -3.14
C GLU A 75 -17.12 -4.93 -3.34
N TYR A 76 -16.17 -4.72 -4.26
CA TYR A 76 -15.66 -3.40 -4.63
C TYR A 76 -16.22 -2.92 -5.95
N SER A 77 -16.29 -1.60 -6.11
CA SER A 77 -16.63 -1.03 -7.41
C SER A 77 -15.53 -1.31 -8.43
N LYS A 78 -15.89 -1.48 -9.71
CA LYS A 78 -14.91 -1.60 -10.79
C LYS A 78 -13.89 -0.46 -10.75
N GLY A 79 -14.36 0.78 -10.56
CA GLY A 79 -13.50 1.96 -10.47
C GLY A 79 -12.47 1.86 -9.34
N THR A 80 -12.82 1.26 -8.21
CA THR A 80 -11.88 1.02 -7.10
C THR A 80 -10.77 0.05 -7.53
N ILE A 81 -11.10 -1.06 -8.19
CA ILE A 81 -10.08 -2.01 -8.69
C ILE A 81 -9.19 -1.34 -9.73
N TYR A 82 -9.79 -0.64 -10.70
CA TYR A 82 -9.07 0.05 -11.76
C TYR A 82 -8.20 1.22 -11.27
N GLN A 83 -8.45 1.73 -10.07
CA GLN A 83 -7.60 2.72 -9.42
C GLN A 83 -6.27 2.12 -8.93
N HIS A 84 -6.26 0.83 -8.59
CA HIS A 84 -5.07 0.10 -8.16
C HIS A 84 -4.35 -0.57 -9.33
N PHE A 85 -5.09 -1.17 -10.26
CA PHE A 85 -4.54 -1.88 -11.41
C PHE A 85 -5.33 -1.56 -12.67
N SER A 86 -4.67 -1.01 -13.69
CA SER A 86 -5.32 -0.57 -14.92
C SER A 86 -5.77 -1.74 -15.82
N CYS A 87 -5.09 -2.88 -15.71
CA CYS A 87 -5.37 -4.08 -16.49
C CYS A 87 -4.95 -5.36 -15.74
N LYS A 88 -5.34 -6.52 -16.28
CA LYS A 88 -5.02 -7.82 -15.65
C LYS A 88 -3.54 -8.18 -15.75
N GLU A 89 -2.84 -7.64 -16.74
CA GLU A 89 -1.40 -7.79 -16.94
C GLU A 89 -0.61 -7.13 -15.81
N GLU A 90 -1.06 -5.97 -15.32
CA GLU A 90 -0.46 -5.32 -14.15
C GLU A 90 -0.67 -6.15 -12.88
N VAL A 91 -1.87 -6.70 -12.68
CA VAL A 91 -2.15 -7.63 -11.58
C VAL A 91 -1.21 -8.83 -11.64
N LEU A 92 -1.05 -9.45 -12.82
CA LEU A 92 -0.14 -10.57 -13.02
C LEU A 92 1.32 -10.19 -12.71
N SER A 93 1.78 -9.04 -13.22
CA SER A 93 3.12 -8.53 -12.97
C SER A 93 3.38 -8.30 -11.48
N ALA A 94 2.41 -7.74 -10.76
CA ALA A 94 2.48 -7.54 -9.31
C ALA A 94 2.54 -8.87 -8.56
N ILE A 95 1.73 -9.87 -8.94
CA ILE A 95 1.80 -11.23 -8.37
C ILE A 95 3.19 -11.84 -8.59
N CYS A 96 3.73 -11.77 -9.80
CA CYS A 96 5.06 -12.28 -10.13
C CYS A 96 6.14 -11.59 -9.29
N THR A 97 6.05 -10.27 -9.13
CA THR A 97 6.98 -9.48 -8.33
C THR A 97 6.93 -9.88 -6.85
N GLN A 98 5.73 -9.99 -6.27
CA GLN A 98 5.56 -10.47 -4.89
C GLN A 98 6.10 -11.88 -4.71
N SER A 99 5.83 -12.78 -5.66
CA SER A 99 6.28 -14.17 -5.60
C SER A 99 7.80 -14.27 -5.66
N LEU A 100 8.45 -13.48 -6.53
CA LEU A 100 9.91 -13.45 -6.65
C LEU A 100 10.56 -12.87 -5.40
N ALA A 101 9.98 -11.83 -4.81
CA ALA A 101 10.44 -11.27 -3.53
C ALA A 101 10.34 -12.32 -2.40
N GLN A 102 9.21 -13.02 -2.29
CA GLN A 102 9.05 -14.10 -1.32
C GLN A 102 10.07 -15.23 -1.51
N MET A 103 10.34 -15.63 -2.76
CA MET A 103 11.39 -16.61 -3.05
C MET A 103 12.76 -16.09 -2.62
N ALA A 104 13.10 -14.84 -2.93
CA ALA A 104 14.36 -14.22 -2.52
C ALA A 104 14.53 -14.21 -1.00
N ASP A 105 13.47 -13.89 -0.25
CA ASP A 105 13.46 -13.91 1.21
C ASP A 105 13.68 -15.32 1.77
N LEU A 106 13.06 -16.34 1.18
CA LEU A 106 13.29 -17.74 1.57
C LEU A 106 14.76 -18.15 1.35
N PHE A 107 15.37 -17.74 0.24
CA PHE A 107 16.79 -17.99 -0.01
C PHE A 107 17.69 -17.25 1.00
N ALA A 108 17.39 -15.97 1.28
CA ALA A 108 18.14 -15.18 2.26
C ALA A 108 18.09 -15.81 3.65
N GLN A 109 16.92 -16.27 4.09
CA GLN A 109 16.73 -16.95 5.38
C GLN A 109 17.38 -18.35 5.40
N GLY A 110 17.34 -19.09 4.30
CA GLY A 110 18.09 -20.35 4.18
C GLY A 110 19.60 -20.13 4.30
N ASN A 111 20.10 -19.00 3.82
CA ASN A 111 21.49 -18.62 3.90
C ASN A 111 21.91 -18.26 5.34
N THR A 112 21.01 -17.83 6.23
CA THR A 112 21.35 -17.59 7.65
C THR A 112 21.41 -18.88 8.49
N PHE A 113 20.93 -20.01 7.96
CA PHE A 113 20.99 -21.29 8.66
C PHE A 113 22.44 -21.80 8.78
N SER A 114 22.91 -21.96 10.01
CA SER A 114 24.24 -22.51 10.34
C SER A 114 24.22 -24.03 10.24
N GLY A 115 24.33 -24.54 9.02
CA GLY A 115 24.37 -25.97 8.71
C GLY A 115 25.16 -26.24 7.43
N ARG A 116 25.34 -27.51 7.10
CA ARG A 116 25.98 -27.92 5.83
C ARG A 116 25.10 -27.51 4.66
N THR A 117 25.68 -27.36 3.47
CA THR A 117 24.95 -26.92 2.25
C THR A 117 23.67 -27.73 2.00
N ARG A 118 23.67 -29.04 2.26
CA ARG A 118 22.48 -29.90 2.15
C ARG A 118 21.37 -29.50 3.15
N GLU A 119 21.71 -29.17 4.39
CA GLU A 119 20.75 -28.77 5.41
C GLU A 119 20.17 -27.39 5.12
N ARG A 120 21.00 -26.46 4.61
CA ARG A 120 20.56 -25.14 4.15
C ARG A 120 19.56 -25.26 2.99
N MET A 121 19.84 -26.15 2.03
CA MET A 121 18.93 -26.42 0.92
C MET A 121 17.60 -27.03 1.40
N MET A 122 17.64 -28.00 2.33
CA MET A 122 16.42 -28.58 2.90
C MET A 122 15.62 -27.55 3.71
N ALA A 123 16.27 -26.65 4.43
CA ALA A 123 15.62 -25.59 5.19
C ALA A 123 14.86 -24.58 4.31
N ILE A 124 15.31 -24.37 3.06
CA ILE A 124 14.58 -23.56 2.07
C ILE A 124 13.35 -24.32 1.59
N GLY A 125 13.53 -25.59 1.18
CA GLY A 125 12.43 -26.41 0.66
C GLY A 125 11.32 -26.67 1.69
N PHE A 126 11.66 -26.93 2.95
CA PHE A 126 10.67 -27.20 3.99
C PHE A 126 9.81 -25.97 4.33
N ARG A 127 10.37 -24.76 4.21
CA ARG A 127 9.65 -23.50 4.45
C ARG A 127 8.76 -23.07 3.28
N ALA A 128 9.05 -23.54 2.07
CA ALA A 128 8.19 -23.28 0.92
C ALA A 128 6.87 -24.08 0.95
N HIS A 129 6.78 -25.10 1.81
CA HIS A 129 5.62 -26.00 1.94
C HIS A 129 4.86 -25.88 3.28
N ALA A 130 5.26 -24.95 4.16
CA ALA A 130 4.65 -24.70 5.47
C ALA A 130 3.86 -23.38 5.45
#